data_AF-A0AB34YK90-F1
#
_entry.id   AF-A0AB34YK90-F1
#
_cell.length_a   1.000
_cell.length_b   1.000
_cell.length_c   1.000
_cell.angle_alpha   90.00
_cell.angle_beta   90.00
_cell.angle_gamma   90.00
#
_symmetry.space_group_name_H-M   'P 1'
#
loop_
_entity.id
_entity.type
_entity.pdbx_description
1 polymer ?
#
loop_
_entity_poly.entity_id
_entity_poly.type
_entity_poly.pdbx_seq_one_letter_code
_entity_poly.pdbx_strand_id
1 'polypeptide(L)' 'MRWIGFGTATLLLAACAPQEKIYTVDELVADEVLLAKMISECRNNPGELSDTANCRNAEAADGKLRLERMRKSLGG' A
#
# COMPACT_ATOMS: atom_id res chain seq x y z
N MET A 1 -35.96 8.27 -45.55
CA MET A 1 -37.01 8.40 -44.53
C MET A 1 -36.66 7.51 -43.35
N ARG A 2 -36.09 8.13 -42.30
CA ARG A 2 -36.16 7.77 -40.86
C ARG A 2 -35.75 6.35 -40.40
N TRP A 3 -35.17 6.09 -39.22
CA TRP A 3 -34.54 6.85 -38.14
C TRP A 3 -34.31 5.81 -37.02
N ILE A 4 -33.18 5.11 -36.95
CA ILE A 4 -32.75 4.37 -35.74
C ILE A 4 -31.21 4.36 -35.76
N GLY A 5 -30.46 5.06 -34.92
CA GLY A 5 -30.80 5.62 -33.61
C GLY A 5 -29.97 4.91 -32.56
N PHE A 6 -28.96 5.64 -32.06
CA PHE A 6 -28.24 5.40 -30.80
C PHE A 6 -27.15 4.31 -30.79
N GLY A 7 -25.94 4.77 -31.13
CA GLY A 7 -24.70 4.10 -30.74
C GLY A 7 -24.55 4.08 -29.22
N THR A 8 -24.38 2.89 -28.67
CA THR A 8 -23.95 2.67 -27.29
C THR A 8 -22.43 2.79 -27.25
N ALA A 9 -21.93 4.03 -27.17
CA ALA A 9 -20.57 4.30 -26.75
C ALA A 9 -20.53 4.22 -25.22
N THR A 10 -20.24 3.04 -24.69
CA THR A 10 -19.94 2.86 -23.26
C THR A 10 -18.59 3.52 -22.95
N LEU A 11 -18.67 4.77 -22.50
CA LEU A 11 -17.56 5.50 -21.88
C LEU A 11 -17.14 4.74 -20.61
N LEU A 12 -16.04 4.00 -20.70
CA LEU A 12 -15.30 3.49 -19.56
C LEU A 12 -14.71 4.69 -18.80
N LEU A 13 -15.46 5.20 -17.82
CA LEU A 13 -14.94 6.10 -16.81
C LEU A 13 -14.04 5.29 -15.86
N ALA A 14 -12.80 5.02 -16.29
CA ALA A 14 -11.74 4.70 -15.36
C ALA A 14 -11.51 5.96 -14.51
N ALA A 15 -12.06 5.97 -13.29
CA ALA A 15 -11.82 7.03 -12.34
C ALA A 15 -10.32 7.08 -12.04
N CYS A 16 -9.64 8.11 -12.53
CA CYS A 16 -8.27 8.42 -12.14
C CYS A 16 -8.34 8.99 -10.71
N ALA A 17 -8.51 8.11 -9.72
CA ALA A 17 -8.30 8.47 -8.34
C ALA A 17 -6.80 8.70 -8.14
N PRO A 18 -6.39 9.70 -7.34
CA PRO A 18 -4.99 9.86 -6.98
C PRO A 18 -4.51 8.54 -6.36
N GLN A 19 -3.60 7.86 -7.05
CA GLN A 19 -3.03 6.62 -6.55
C GLN A 19 -2.12 6.98 -5.38
N GLU A 20 -2.37 6.35 -4.24
CA GLU A 20 -1.52 6.51 -3.07
C GLU A 20 -0.08 6.17 -3.43
N LYS A 21 0.89 6.96 -2.91
CA LYS A 21 2.30 6.66 -3.13
C LYS A 21 2.58 5.26 -2.58
N ILE A 22 3.14 4.40 -3.42
CA ILE A 22 3.64 3.10 -2.98
C ILE A 22 5.03 3.32 -2.37
N TYR A 23 5.17 3.00 -1.08
CA TYR A 23 6.45 3.07 -0.39
C TYR A 23 7.16 1.73 -0.45
N THR A 24 8.44 1.76 -0.80
CA THR A 24 9.29 0.57 -0.77
C THR A 24 9.65 0.20 0.67
N VAL A 25 10.05 -1.06 0.88
CA VAL A 25 10.52 -1.54 2.19
C VAL A 25 11.66 -0.67 2.71
N ASP A 26 12.63 -0.30 1.86
CA ASP A 26 13.79 0.48 2.29
C ASP A 26 13.42 1.93 2.65
N GLU A 27 12.46 2.55 1.96
CA GLU A 27 11.92 3.86 2.37
C GLU A 27 11.26 3.80 3.75
N LEU A 28 10.49 2.73 4.02
CA LEU A 28 9.83 2.55 5.32
C LEU A 28 10.82 2.19 6.44
N VAL A 29 11.88 1.46 6.13
CA VAL A 29 12.97 1.18 7.08
C VAL A 29 13.75 2.45 7.42
N ALA A 30 13.90 3.36 6.46
CA ALA A 30 14.59 4.63 6.67
C ALA A 30 13.77 5.65 7.48
N ASP A 31 12.45 5.49 7.56
CA ASP A 31 11.54 6.36 8.29
C ASP A 31 10.61 5.55 9.22
N GLU A 32 11.09 5.30 10.44
CA GLU A 32 10.34 4.54 11.45
C GLU A 32 9.02 5.21 11.85
N VAL A 33 8.90 6.54 11.72
CA VAL A 33 7.67 7.28 12.04
C VAL A 33 6.61 6.99 10.98
N LEU A 34 6.99 7.06 9.70
CA LEU A 34 6.12 6.68 8.60
C LEU A 34 5.71 5.20 8.68
N LEU A 35 6.66 4.31 9.00
CA LEU A 35 6.38 2.89 9.18
C LEU A 35 5.37 2.63 10.30
N ALA A 36 5.55 3.27 11.47
CA ALA A 36 4.63 3.12 12.60
C ALA A 36 3.21 3.59 12.26
N LYS A 37 3.10 4.69 11.51
CA LYS A 37 1.83 5.19 10.99
C LYS A 37 1.18 4.17 10.05
N MET A 38 1.93 3.68 9.05
CA MET A 38 1.44 2.69 8.09
C MET A 38 0.96 1.41 8.78
N ILE A 39 1.73 0.86 9.72
CA ILE A 39 1.34 -0.33 10.47
C ILE A 39 0.04 -0.09 11.26
N SER A 40 -0.14 1.09 11.85
CA SER A 40 -1.37 1.46 12.54
C SER A 40 -2.56 1.48 11.57
N GLU A 41 -2.41 2.13 10.41
CA GLU A 41 -3.44 2.19 9.37
C GLU A 41 -3.82 0.78 8.87
N CYS A 42 -2.84 -0.07 8.57
CA CYS A 42 -3.05 -1.45 8.13
C CYS A 42 -3.79 -2.29 9.18
N ARG A 43 -3.47 -2.13 10.47
CA ARG A 43 -4.12 -2.86 11.57
C ARG A 43 -5.53 -2.37 11.87
N ASN A 44 -5.84 -1.11 11.57
CA ASN A 44 -7.17 -0.55 11.77
C ASN A 44 -8.16 -1.01 10.70
N ASN A 45 -7.69 -1.42 9.50
CA ASN A 45 -8.53 -1.96 8.44
C ASN A 45 -7.91 -3.20 7.77
N PRO A 46 -7.77 -4.32 8.50
CA PRO A 46 -7.06 -5.50 8.01
C PRO A 46 -7.78 -6.21 6.86
N GLY A 47 -9.09 -5.98 6.66
CA GLY A 47 -9.79 -6.57 5.53
C GLY A 47 -9.43 -5.89 4.21
N GLU A 48 -9.62 -4.57 4.16
CA GLU A 48 -9.47 -3.80 2.92
C GLU A 48 -8.01 -3.51 2.58
N LEU A 49 -7.15 -3.32 3.59
CA LEU A 49 -5.79 -2.82 3.39
C LEU A 49 -4.70 -3.90 3.47
N SER A 50 -4.95 -5.08 4.05
CA SER A 50 -3.90 -6.08 4.29
C SER A 50 -3.16 -6.51 3.02
N ASP A 51 -3.88 -6.66 1.90
CA ASP A 51 -3.30 -7.07 0.62
C ASP A 51 -2.79 -5.90 -0.23
N THR A 52 -2.87 -4.67 0.25
CA THR A 52 -2.29 -3.51 -0.43
C THR A 52 -0.76 -3.57 -0.44
N ALA A 53 -0.15 -2.99 -1.47
CA ALA A 53 1.31 -2.93 -1.58
C ALA A 53 1.96 -2.25 -0.36
N ASN A 54 1.35 -1.17 0.14
CA ASN A 54 1.88 -0.43 1.30
C ASN A 54 1.83 -1.25 2.59
N CYS A 55 0.75 -1.99 2.86
CA CYS A 55 0.69 -2.82 4.06
C CYS A 55 1.65 -4.01 4.01
N ARG A 56 1.77 -4.68 2.85
CA ARG A 56 2.76 -5.74 2.67
C ARG A 56 4.19 -5.24 2.85
N ASN A 57 4.50 -4.06 2.31
CA ASN A 57 5.82 -3.45 2.46
C ASN A 57 6.08 -3.00 3.90
N ALA A 58 5.07 -2.48 4.61
CA ALA A 58 5.16 -2.11 6.02
C ALA A 58 5.42 -3.32 6.92
N GLU A 59 4.71 -4.43 6.72
CA GLU A 59 4.94 -5.67 7.47
C GLU A 59 6.35 -6.23 7.22
N ALA A 60 6.81 -6.21 5.97
CA ALA A 60 8.18 -6.61 5.63
C ALA A 60 9.23 -5.71 6.28
N ALA A 61 9.01 -4.39 6.30
CA ALA A 61 9.89 -3.41 6.95
C ALA A 61 9.95 -3.60 8.46
N ASP A 62 8.81 -3.77 9.14
CA ASP A 62 8.76 -4.05 10.59
C ASP A 62 9.50 -5.36 10.92
N GLY A 63 9.29 -6.40 10.11
CA GLY A 63 10.01 -7.66 10.22
C GLY A 63 11.52 -7.50 10.09
N LYS A 64 11.98 -6.73 9.10
CA LYS A 64 13.41 -6.43 8.89
C LYS A 64 13.99 -5.70 10.10
N LEU A 65 13.37 -4.62 10.57
CA LEU A 65 13.83 -3.86 11.74
C LEU A 65 13.85 -4.71 13.01
N ARG A 66 12.88 -5.62 13.16
CA ARG A 66 12.85 -6.55 14.30
C ARG A 66 14.02 -7.53 14.25
N LEU A 67 14.33 -8.08 13.09
CA LEU A 67 15.49 -8.96 12.90
C LEU A 67 16.81 -8.21 13.12
N GLU A 68 16.94 -6.99 12.61
CA GLU A 68 18.13 -6.14 12.83
C GLU A 68 18.36 -5.83 14.32
N ARG A 69 17.29 -5.51 15.06
CA ARG A 69 17.35 -5.34 16.51
C ARG A 69 17.79 -6.62 17.23
N MET A 70 17.26 -7.78 16.82
CA MET A 70 17.70 -9.07 17.35
C MET A 70 19.19 -9.30 17.07
N ARG A 71 19.64 -9.12 15.82
CA ARG A 71 21.05 -9.29 15.43
C ARG A 71 21.98 -8.43 16.27
N LYS A 72 21.63 -7.15 16.45
CA LYS A 72 22.37 -6.21 17.31
C LYS A 72 22.41 -6.67 18.77
N SER A 73 21.30 -7.20 19.30
CA SER A 73 21.24 -7.73 20.67
C SER A 73 22.10 -8.98 20.89
N LEU A 74 22.34 -9.76 19.83
CA LEU A 74 23.17 -10.96 19.84
C LEU A 74 24.66 -10.68 19.57
N GLY A 75 25.05 -9.40 19.46
CA GLY A 75 26.45 -9.00 19.25
C GLY A 75 26.96 -9.09 17.82
N GLY A 76 26.05 -9.10 16.83
CA GLY A 76 26.39 -9.08 15.41
C GLY A 76 26.57 -7.69 14.81
#